data_AF-A0A447PIT7-F1
#
_entry.id   AF-A0A447PIT7-F1
#
_cell.length_a   1.000
_cell.length_b   1.000
_cell.length_c   1.000
_cell.angle_alpha   90.00
_cell.angle_beta   90.00
_cell.angle_gamma   90.00
#
_symmetry.space_group_name_H-M   'P 1'
#
loop_
_entity.id
_entity.type
_entity.pdbx_description
1 polymer ?
#
loop_
_entity_poly.entity_id
_entity_poly.type
_entity_poly.pdbx_seq_one_letter_code
_entity_poly.pdbx_strand_id
1 'polypeptide(L)' 'MSVYKVPLEQNVLEAAQERIMWTLETLPRVCVSFSGGKDSGLMLHLTANVGAQNE' A
#
# COMPACT_ATOMS: atom_id res chain seq x y z
N MET A 1 23.67 15.86 13.00
CA MET A 1 23.40 15.90 11.54
C MET A 1 21.93 16.22 11.34
N SER A 2 21.61 17.34 10.69
CA SER A 2 20.22 17.63 10.31
C SER A 2 19.84 16.68 9.17
N VAL A 3 18.74 15.94 9.32
CA VAL A 3 18.22 15.06 8.27
C VAL A 3 17.53 15.95 7.23
N TYR A 4 18.19 16.17 6.09
CA TYR A 4 17.56 16.80 4.93
C TYR A 4 16.48 15.84 4.37
N LYS A 5 15.23 16.29 4.33
CA LYS A 5 14.13 15.54 3.70
C LYS A 5 14.06 15.93 2.22
N VAL A 6 13.98 14.93 1.34
CA VAL A 6 13.69 15.14 -0.08
C VAL A 6 12.17 15.05 -0.26
N PRO A 7 11.49 16.13 -0.69
CA PRO A 7 10.05 16.06 -0.95
C PRO A 7 9.77 15.24 -2.21
N LEU A 8 8.65 14.52 -2.21
CA LEU A 8 8.12 13.84 -3.39
C LEU A 8 6.85 14.56 -3.82
N GLU A 9 6.61 14.67 -5.13
CA GLU A 9 5.35 15.21 -5.70
C GLU A 9 4.22 14.17 -5.67
N GLN A 10 4.11 13.43 -4.57
CA GLN A 10 3.14 12.35 -4.41
C GLN A 10 2.70 12.27 -2.97
N ASN A 11 1.40 12.07 -2.74
CA ASN A 11 0.89 11.89 -1.39
C ASN A 11 1.04 10.43 -0.92
N VAL A 12 1.00 10.23 0.39
CA VAL A 12 1.28 8.92 1.00
C VAL A 12 0.25 7.85 0.60
N LEU A 13 -1.01 8.24 0.40
CA LEU A 13 -2.09 7.32 0.03
C LEU A 13 -1.88 6.79 -1.39
N GLU A 14 -1.67 7.69 -2.35
CA GLU A 14 -1.37 7.32 -3.75
C GLU A 14 -0.16 6.41 -3.84
N ALA A 15 0.93 6.80 -3.17
CA ALA A 15 2.17 6.01 -3.14
C ALA A 15 1.97 4.62 -2.52
N ALA A 16 1.07 4.47 -1.55
CA ALA A 16 0.76 3.18 -0.94
C ALA A 16 -0.08 2.30 -1.88
N GLN A 17 -1.09 2.88 -2.55
CA GLN A 17 -1.94 2.17 -3.51
C GLN A 17 -1.13 1.68 -4.71
N GLU A 18 -0.24 2.51 -5.26
CA GLU A 18 0.66 2.11 -6.36
C GLU A 18 1.56 0.93 -5.98
N ARG A 19 2.13 0.94 -4.77
CA ARG A 19 2.95 -0.19 -4.29
C ARG A 19 2.14 -1.47 -4.11
N ILE A 20 0.92 -1.36 -3.60
CA ILE A 20 0.00 -2.49 -3.47
C ILE A 20 -0.30 -3.07 -4.86
N MET A 21 -0.71 -2.23 -5.81
CA MET A 21 -1.01 -2.62 -7.19
C MET A 21 0.18 -3.32 -7.84
N TRP A 22 1.36 -2.69 -7.81
CA TRP A 22 2.59 -3.28 -8.34
C TRP A 22 2.91 -4.64 -7.71
N THR A 23 2.71 -4.78 -6.39
CA THR A 23 2.96 -6.04 -5.68
C THR A 23 2.01 -7.15 -6.15
N LEU A 24 0.73 -6.84 -6.33
CA LEU A 24 -0.28 -7.78 -6.81
C LEU A 24 -0.05 -8.19 -8.27
N GLU A 25 0.41 -7.25 -9.13
CA GLU A 25 0.70 -7.51 -10.54
C GLU A 25 2.01 -8.28 -10.75
N THR A 26 3.01 -8.02 -9.91
CA THR A 26 4.36 -8.56 -10.10
C THR A 26 4.53 -9.94 -9.48
N LEU A 27 3.86 -10.21 -8.35
CA LEU A 27 4.05 -11.44 -7.60
C LEU A 27 2.92 -12.44 -7.89
N PRO A 28 3.23 -13.71 -8.20
CA PRO A 28 2.22 -14.69 -8.59
C PRO A 28 1.28 -15.08 -7.45
N ARG A 29 1.70 -14.88 -6.19
CA ARG A 29 0.89 -15.11 -4.98
C ARG A 29 1.29 -14.12 -3.91
N VAL A 30 0.31 -13.40 -3.37
CA VAL A 30 0.47 -12.41 -2.30
C VAL A 30 -0.45 -12.78 -1.15
N CYS A 31 0.05 -12.68 0.08
CA CYS A 31 -0.73 -12.86 1.30
C CYS A 31 -0.78 -11.54 2.06
N VAL A 32 -1.99 -11.06 2.36
CA VAL A 32 -2.21 -9.88 3.21
C VAL A 32 -2.43 -10.37 4.64
N SER A 33 -1.41 -10.20 5.49
CA SER A 33 -1.50 -10.60 6.90
C SER A 33 -2.21 -9.52 7.71
N PHE A 34 -3.18 -9.93 8.53
CA PHE A 34 -3.95 -9.05 9.40
C PHE A 34 -3.77 -9.43 10.87
N SER A 35 -3.30 -8.49 11.68
CA SER A 35 -3.01 -8.69 13.11
C SER A 35 -4.07 -8.12 14.05
N GLY A 36 -5.14 -7.51 13.53
CA GLY A 36 -6.11 -6.78 14.36
C GLY A 36 -5.68 -5.36 14.76
N GLY A 37 -4.49 -4.92 14.32
CA GLY A 37 -3.97 -3.58 14.60
C GLY A 37 -4.45 -2.54 13.59
N LYS A 38 -4.30 -1.26 13.95
CA LYS A 38 -4.64 -0.12 13.08
C LYS A 38 -3.94 -0.19 11.72
N ASP A 39 -2.63 -0.42 11.72
CA ASP A 39 -1.82 -0.42 10.48
C ASP A 39 -2.14 -1.61 9.58
N SER A 40 -2.30 -2.80 10.15
CA SER A 40 -2.67 -3.99 9.40
C SER A 40 -4.12 -3.92 8.91
N GLY A 41 -5.03 -3.28 9.67
CA GLY A 41 -6.38 -2.99 9.22
C GLY A 41 -6.41 -2.03 8.04
N LEU A 42 -5.66 -0.92 8.11
CA LEU A 42 -5.54 0.02 7.00
C LEU A 42 -4.96 -0.65 5.75
N MET A 43 -3.90 -1.46 5.89
CA MET A 43 -3.34 -2.23 4.76
C MET A 43 -4.35 -3.21 4.16
N LEU A 44 -5.13 -3.91 4.98
CA LEU A 44 -6.19 -4.82 4.53
C LEU A 44 -7.24 -4.06 3.72
N HIS A 45 -7.74 -2.94 4.24
CA HIS A 45 -8.74 -2.11 3.55
C HIS A 45 -8.22 -1.51 2.24
N LEU A 46 -7.00 -0.97 2.24
CA LEU A 46 -6.40 -0.43 1.01
C LEU A 46 -6.21 -1.51 -0.05
N THR A 47 -5.76 -2.70 0.35
CA THR A 47 -5.57 -3.82 -0.60
C THR A 47 -6.90 -4.30 -1.17
N ALA A 48 -7.95 -4.39 -0.35
CA ALA A 48 -9.29 -4.72 -0.81
C ALA A 48 -9.85 -3.67 -1.77
N ASN A 49 -9.64 -2.38 -1.49
CA ASN A 49 -10.08 -1.28 -2.36
C ASN A 49 -9.39 -1.31 -3.72
N VAL A 50 -8.07 -1.55 -3.75
CA VAL A 50 -7.33 -1.69 -5.02
C VAL A 50 -7.83 -2.91 -5.80
N GLY A 51 -8.07 -4.05 -5.14
CA GLY A 51 -8.62 -5.25 -5.80
C GLY A 51 -10.00 -5.02 -6.42
N ALA A 52 -10.92 -4.37 -5.70
CA ALA A 52 -12.29 -4.11 -6.17
C ALA A 52 -12.37 -3.09 -7.33
N GLN A 53 -11.35 -2.26 -7.55
CA GLN A 53 -11.28 -1.31 -8.67
C GLN A 53 -10.75 -1.93 -9.96
N ASN A 54 -10.17 -3.13 -9.88
CA ASN A 54 -9.59 -3.85 -11.02
C ASN A 54 -10.54 -4.91 -11.62
N GLU A 55 -11.76 -5.00 -11.11
CA GLU A 55 -12.89 -5.76 -11.70
C GLU A 55 -13.77 -4.84 -12.56
#